data_AF-A0A090WX84-F1
#
_entry.id   AF-A0A090WX84-F1
#
_cell.length_a   1.000
_cell.length_b   1.000
_cell.length_c   1.000
_cell.angle_alpha   90.00
_cell.angle_beta   90.00
_cell.angle_gamma   90.00
#
_symmetry.space_group_name_H-M   'P 1'
#
loop_
_entity.id
_entity.type
_entity.pdbx_description
1 polymer ?
#
loop_
_entity_poly.entity_id
_entity_poly.type
_entity_poly.pdbx_seq_one_letter_code
_entity_poly.pdbx_strand_id
1 'polypeptide(L)'
;MKNFYLLLVCVTLIFQSCKSDDCGDCFTPPNSFIFEIVEKTSGENVFTNGTYVPGDIEITDRLNDNERIEFMFISEDNINQIQIGSIGWDTEIVNLKVSISGHEIFNLYVDAERKMGECCSYTEYNAITIIDAEFELDAETGIYKILVD
;
A
#
# COMPACT_ATOMS: atom_id res chain seq x y z
N MET A 1 -14.34 -9.91 66.65
CA MET A 1 -13.50 -9.04 65.79
C MET A 1 -12.54 -9.80 64.86
N LYS A 2 -12.57 -11.15 64.77
CA LYS A 2 -11.64 -11.91 63.90
C LYS A 2 -12.18 -12.10 62.47
N ASN A 3 -13.50 -12.03 62.29
CA ASN A 3 -14.17 -12.25 61.00
C ASN A 3 -14.22 -10.99 60.11
N PHE A 4 -13.92 -9.80 60.67
CA PHE A 4 -13.91 -8.55 59.90
C PHE A 4 -12.61 -8.37 59.10
N TYR A 5 -11.48 -8.84 59.64
CA TYR A 5 -10.18 -8.83 58.95
C TYR A 5 -10.16 -9.76 57.73
N LEU A 6 -10.92 -10.86 57.77
CA LEU A 6 -11.03 -11.79 56.63
C LEU A 6 -11.76 -11.15 55.44
N LEU A 7 -12.82 -10.37 55.71
CA LEU A 7 -13.58 -9.66 54.68
C LEU A 7 -12.72 -8.56 54.02
N LEU A 8 -11.88 -7.87 54.80
CA LEU A 8 -10.99 -6.82 54.33
C LEU A 8 -9.91 -7.35 53.35
N VAL A 9 -9.37 -8.54 53.60
CA VAL A 9 -8.38 -9.19 52.74
C VAL A 9 -8.98 -9.66 51.40
N CYS A 10 -10.23 -10.12 51.40
CA CYS A 10 -10.91 -10.50 50.16
C CYS A 10 -11.22 -9.31 49.24
N VAL A 11 -11.48 -8.12 49.80
CA VAL A 11 -11.77 -6.91 49.01
C VAL A 11 -10.50 -6.33 48.36
N THR A 12 -9.31 -6.57 48.90
CA THR A 12 -8.06 -6.09 48.29
C THR A 12 -7.60 -6.92 47.08
N LEU A 13 -8.10 -8.15 46.91
CA LEU A 13 -7.71 -9.04 45.81
C LEU A 13 -8.48 -8.78 44.50
N ILE A 14 -9.66 -8.15 44.56
CA ILE A 14 -10.49 -7.85 43.39
C ILE A 14 -10.07 -6.58 42.62
N PHE A 15 -9.15 -5.77 43.16
CA PHE A 15 -8.63 -4.58 42.48
C PHE A 15 -7.28 -4.81 41.77
N GLN A 16 -6.76 -6.03 41.76
CA GLN A 16 -5.60 -6.41 40.94
C GLN A 16 -6.08 -6.68 39.50
N SER A 17 -6.61 -5.65 38.82
CA SER A 17 -6.75 -5.69 37.37
C SER A 17 -5.37 -5.50 36.78
N CYS A 18 -4.69 -6.61 36.47
CA CYS A 18 -3.54 -6.58 35.58
C CYS A 18 -4.07 -6.23 34.19
N LYS A 19 -3.86 -4.99 33.73
CA LYS A 19 -3.77 -4.75 32.28
C LYS A 19 -2.45 -5.35 31.85
N SER A 20 -2.45 -6.61 31.48
CA SER A 20 -1.40 -7.11 30.60
C SER A 20 -1.63 -6.43 29.26
N ASP A 21 -0.76 -5.52 28.86
CA ASP A 21 -0.56 -5.26 27.44
C ASP A 21 -0.04 -6.58 26.86
N ASP A 22 -0.98 -7.44 26.44
CA ASP A 22 -0.70 -8.73 25.80
C ASP A 22 -0.27 -8.55 24.33
N CYS A 23 -0.27 -7.29 23.87
CA CYS A 23 0.27 -6.89 22.59
C CYS A 23 1.79 -6.74 22.73
N GLY A 24 2.55 -7.73 22.24
CA GLY A 24 3.98 -7.57 22.00
C GLY A 24 4.27 -6.56 20.88
N ASP A 25 5.56 -6.36 20.56
CA ASP A 25 5.95 -5.50 19.45
C ASP A 25 5.40 -6.06 18.12
N CYS A 26 4.52 -5.29 17.45
CA CYS A 26 4.00 -5.66 16.15
C CYS A 26 3.91 -4.48 15.18
N PHE A 27 4.18 -4.77 13.90
CA PHE A 27 4.20 -3.79 12.82
C PHE A 27 3.70 -4.45 11.54
N THR A 28 2.63 -3.90 10.94
CA THR A 28 2.06 -4.39 9.68
C THR A 28 2.19 -3.29 8.62
N PRO A 29 3.13 -3.42 7.66
CA PRO A 29 3.27 -2.44 6.59
C PRO A 29 2.05 -2.50 5.64
N PRO A 30 1.71 -1.38 4.96
CA PRO A 30 0.78 -1.41 3.84
C PRO A 30 1.34 -2.24 2.68
N ASN A 31 0.43 -2.76 1.84
CA ASN A 31 0.83 -3.43 0.60
C ASN A 31 1.31 -2.38 -0.42
N SER A 32 2.44 -2.64 -1.08
CA SER A 32 2.86 -1.86 -2.24
C SER A 32 1.92 -2.06 -3.43
N PHE A 33 1.87 -1.05 -4.30
CA PHE A 33 1.23 -1.15 -5.61
C PHE A 33 2.29 -1.50 -6.65
N ILE A 34 2.06 -2.57 -7.41
CA ILE A 34 3.02 -3.08 -8.39
C ILE A 34 2.37 -3.09 -9.78
N PHE A 35 3.08 -2.54 -10.76
CA PHE A 35 2.59 -2.37 -12.12
C PHE A 35 3.55 -2.99 -13.14
N GLU A 36 2.98 -3.69 -14.11
CA GLU A 36 3.62 -4.05 -15.38
C GLU A 36 2.95 -3.24 -16.49
N ILE A 37 3.73 -2.63 -17.36
CA ILE A 37 3.20 -1.94 -18.54
C ILE A 37 3.46 -2.83 -19.74
N VAL A 38 2.40 -3.28 -20.40
CA VAL A 38 2.48 -4.26 -21.49
C VAL A 38 1.73 -3.79 -22.72
N GLU A 39 2.26 -4.11 -23.90
CA GLU A 39 1.57 -3.88 -25.16
C GLU A 39 0.34 -4.79 -25.26
N LYS A 40 -0.83 -4.21 -25.56
CA LYS A 40 -2.11 -4.90 -25.58
C LYS A 40 -2.17 -6.04 -26.61
N THR A 41 -1.45 -5.89 -27.72
CA THR A 41 -1.52 -6.84 -28.84
C THR A 41 -0.60 -8.05 -28.65
N SER A 42 0.61 -7.84 -28.15
CA SER A 42 1.62 -8.88 -27.98
C SER A 42 1.67 -9.45 -26.56
N GLY A 43 1.22 -8.67 -25.57
CA GLY A 43 1.43 -8.93 -24.15
C GLY A 43 2.88 -8.71 -23.70
N GLU A 44 3.75 -8.16 -24.55
CA GLU A 44 5.15 -7.93 -24.23
C GLU A 44 5.31 -6.68 -23.35
N ASN A 45 6.19 -6.77 -22.35
CA ASN A 45 6.51 -5.64 -21.49
C ASN A 45 7.24 -4.54 -22.28
N VAL A 46 6.77 -3.30 -22.16
CA VAL A 46 7.24 -2.14 -22.93
C VAL A 46 8.68 -1.73 -22.62
N PHE A 47 9.23 -2.15 -21.48
CA PHE A 47 10.63 -1.97 -21.14
C PHE A 47 11.50 -3.10 -21.70
N THR A 48 10.94 -4.31 -21.80
CA THR A 48 11.62 -5.48 -22.40
C THR A 48 11.81 -5.30 -23.90
N ASN A 49 10.79 -4.82 -24.61
CA ASN A 49 10.87 -4.57 -26.06
C ASN A 49 11.58 -3.25 -26.43
N GLY A 50 11.96 -2.45 -25.42
CA GLY A 50 12.68 -1.19 -25.61
C GLY A 50 11.83 -0.01 -26.09
N THR A 51 10.49 -0.11 -26.03
CA THR A 51 9.57 1.00 -26.33
C THR A 51 9.79 2.16 -25.36
N TYR A 52 9.98 1.84 -24.07
CA TYR A 52 10.27 2.81 -23.03
C TYR A 52 11.56 2.48 -22.27
N VAL A 53 12.16 3.50 -21.66
CA VAL A 53 13.34 3.37 -20.80
C VAL A 53 12.94 3.66 -19.36
N PRO A 54 13.38 2.86 -18.37
CA PRO A 54 12.98 3.06 -16.97
C PRO A 54 13.32 4.44 -16.39
N GLY A 55 14.39 5.07 -16.88
CA GLY A 55 14.81 6.41 -16.45
C GLY A 55 13.85 7.54 -16.86
N ASP A 56 12.90 7.26 -17.75
CA ASP A 56 11.91 8.23 -18.22
C ASP A 56 10.58 8.15 -17.46
N ILE A 57 10.48 7.27 -16.45
CA ILE A 57 9.30 7.13 -15.60
C ILE A 57 9.25 8.34 -14.65
N GLU A 58 8.09 9.00 -14.62
CA GLU A 58 7.77 10.07 -13.66
C GLU A 58 6.42 9.76 -13.00
N ILE A 59 6.40 9.81 -11.67
CA ILE A 59 5.18 9.66 -10.86
C ILE A 59 4.99 10.92 -10.04
N THR A 60 3.81 11.54 -10.14
CA THR A 60 3.49 12.79 -9.43
C THR A 60 2.11 12.72 -8.78
N ASP A 61 1.95 13.30 -7.60
CA ASP A 61 0.64 13.39 -6.93
C ASP A 61 -0.11 14.66 -7.35
N ARG A 62 -1.22 14.46 -8.06
CA ARG A 62 -2.08 15.55 -8.55
C ARG A 62 -2.78 16.32 -7.43
N LEU A 63 -2.94 15.71 -6.24
CA LEU A 63 -3.61 16.35 -5.11
C LEU A 63 -2.65 17.18 -4.26
N ASN A 64 -1.34 17.04 -4.46
CA ASN A 64 -0.30 17.67 -3.66
C ASN A 64 0.70 18.42 -4.55
N ASP A 65 0.22 19.44 -5.26
CA ASP A 65 1.02 20.35 -6.11
C ASP A 65 1.93 19.65 -7.16
N ASN A 66 1.58 18.44 -7.61
CA ASN A 66 2.41 17.59 -8.47
C ASN A 66 3.76 17.23 -7.83
N GLU A 67 3.79 17.03 -6.51
CA GLU A 67 4.94 16.48 -5.81
C GLU A 67 5.36 15.15 -6.44
N ARG A 68 6.67 14.94 -6.57
CA ARG A 68 7.22 13.70 -7.11
C ARG A 68 7.11 12.58 -6.09
N ILE A 69 6.63 11.44 -6.54
CA ILE A 69 6.51 10.23 -5.73
C ILE A 69 7.65 9.28 -6.07
N GLU A 70 8.35 8.84 -5.04
CA GLU A 70 9.40 7.84 -5.14
C GLU A 70 8.82 6.47 -5.51
N PHE A 71 9.54 5.75 -6.36
CA PHE A 71 9.20 4.40 -6.78
C PHE A 71 10.46 3.55 -6.94
N MET A 72 10.28 2.23 -6.97
CA MET A 72 11.34 1.29 -7.31
C MET A 72 11.04 0.65 -8.66
N PHE A 73 12.04 0.59 -9.54
CA PHE A 73 11.95 -0.19 -10.77
C PHE A 73 12.67 -1.53 -10.57
N ILE A 74 11.92 -2.63 -10.64
CA ILE A 74 12.44 -3.98 -10.42
C ILE A 74 12.68 -4.62 -11.79
N SER A 75 13.95 -4.80 -12.13
CA SER A 75 14.39 -5.36 -13.42
C SER A 75 15.04 -6.74 -13.30
N GLU A 76 15.08 -7.32 -12.10
CA GLU A 76 15.64 -8.66 -11.87
C GLU A 76 14.89 -9.68 -12.73
N ASP A 77 15.62 -10.61 -13.35
CA ASP A 77 15.07 -11.65 -14.22
C ASP A 77 14.16 -11.16 -15.37
N ASN A 78 14.34 -9.90 -15.81
CA ASN A 78 13.56 -9.22 -16.86
C ASN A 78 12.06 -9.04 -16.54
N ILE A 79 11.68 -9.01 -15.25
CA ILE A 79 10.26 -8.80 -14.88
C ILE A 79 9.78 -7.38 -15.18
N ASN A 80 10.67 -6.37 -15.06
CA ASN A 80 10.42 -4.96 -15.43
C ASN A 80 9.13 -4.37 -14.84
N GLN A 81 9.10 -4.25 -13.51
CA GLN A 81 7.95 -3.80 -12.72
C GLN A 81 8.20 -2.44 -12.06
N ILE A 82 7.14 -1.63 -11.93
CA ILE A 82 7.14 -0.38 -11.17
C ILE A 82 6.47 -0.65 -9.82
N GLN A 83 7.17 -0.43 -8.71
CA GLN A 83 6.65 -0.60 -7.36
C GLN A 83 6.54 0.75 -6.63
N ILE A 84 5.35 1.07 -6.13
CA ILE A 84 5.05 2.24 -5.30
C ILE A 84 4.75 1.75 -3.88
N GLY A 85 5.64 2.08 -2.93
CA GLY A 85 5.55 1.62 -1.54
C GLY A 85 5.19 2.71 -0.52
N SER A 86 4.93 3.93 -0.97
CA SER A 86 4.68 5.10 -0.11
C SER A 86 3.22 5.25 0.33
N ILE A 87 2.28 4.53 -0.30
CA ILE A 87 0.84 4.70 -0.05
C ILE A 87 0.39 3.82 1.11
N GLY A 88 -0.44 4.37 1.99
CA GLY A 88 -1.12 3.67 3.06
C GLY A 88 -0.34 3.65 4.38
N TRP A 89 0.74 4.43 4.49
CA TRP A 89 1.46 4.61 5.74
C TRP A 89 0.71 5.54 6.70
N ASP A 90 -0.10 6.44 6.16
CA ASP A 90 -1.01 7.32 6.87
C ASP A 90 -2.46 7.12 6.37
N THR A 91 -3.42 7.79 7.03
CA THR A 91 -4.74 7.98 6.44
C THR A 91 -4.65 9.09 5.41
N GLU A 92 -4.81 8.73 4.14
CA GLU A 92 -4.49 9.60 3.01
C GLU A 92 -5.36 9.29 1.78
N ILE A 93 -5.52 10.29 0.93
CA ILE A 93 -6.08 10.14 -0.41
C ILE A 93 -5.01 10.64 -1.37
N VAL A 94 -4.62 9.80 -2.32
CA VAL A 94 -3.60 10.12 -3.34
C VAL A 94 -4.18 9.96 -4.73
N ASN A 95 -3.72 10.80 -5.66
CA ASN A 95 -4.05 10.67 -7.08
C ASN A 95 -2.78 10.78 -7.92
N LEU A 96 -2.14 9.63 -8.15
CA LEU A 96 -0.85 9.58 -8.78
C LEU A 96 -1.00 9.54 -10.30
N LYS A 97 -0.37 10.48 -10.98
CA LYS A 97 -0.16 10.44 -12.42
C LYS A 97 1.12 9.67 -12.71
N VAL A 98 1.01 8.57 -13.44
CA VAL A 98 2.16 7.80 -13.92
C VAL A 98 2.40 8.16 -15.39
N SER A 99 3.58 8.70 -15.68
CA SER A 99 3.98 9.12 -17.02
C SER A 99 5.31 8.47 -17.41
N ILE A 100 5.50 8.21 -18.70
CA ILE A 100 6.74 7.69 -19.24
C ILE A 100 7.11 8.51 -20.48
N SER A 101 8.33 9.03 -20.51
CA SER A 101 8.82 9.90 -21.60
C SER A 101 7.90 11.11 -21.87
N GLY A 102 7.26 11.64 -20.82
CA GLY A 102 6.34 12.78 -20.88
C GLY A 102 4.91 12.43 -21.33
N HIS A 103 4.61 11.16 -21.62
CA HIS A 103 3.27 10.67 -21.93
C HIS A 103 2.62 10.11 -20.67
N GLU A 104 1.41 10.56 -20.38
CA GLU A 104 0.60 10.00 -19.30
C GLU A 104 0.13 8.60 -19.69
N ILE A 105 0.42 7.60 -18.86
CA ILE A 105 0.07 6.20 -19.10
C ILE A 105 -1.22 5.85 -18.38
N PHE A 106 -1.33 6.20 -17.10
CA PHE A 106 -2.53 6.00 -16.28
C PHE A 106 -2.50 6.90 -15.04
N ASN A 107 -3.65 7.01 -14.37
CA ASN A 107 -3.73 7.58 -13.03
C ASN A 107 -4.13 6.50 -12.00
N LEU A 108 -3.49 6.52 -10.84
CA LEU A 108 -3.81 5.67 -9.70
C LEU A 108 -4.44 6.53 -8.61
N TYR A 109 -5.74 6.34 -8.38
CA TYR A 109 -6.44 6.91 -7.23
C TYR A 109 -6.51 5.89 -6.11
N VAL A 110 -6.10 6.28 -4.90
CA VAL A 110 -6.20 5.45 -3.70
C VAL A 110 -6.77 6.27 -2.55
N ASP A 111 -7.77 5.70 -1.87
CA ASP A 111 -8.29 6.16 -0.58
C ASP A 111 -7.88 5.12 0.46
N ALA A 112 -6.90 5.48 1.30
CA ALA A 112 -6.31 4.62 2.30
C ALA A 112 -6.60 5.15 3.71
N GLU A 113 -7.01 4.25 4.60
CA GLU A 113 -7.25 4.56 6.01
C GLU A 113 -6.34 3.71 6.90
N ARG A 114 -5.43 4.37 7.64
CA ARG A 114 -4.57 3.70 8.61
C ARG A 114 -5.34 3.52 9.92
N LYS A 115 -5.64 2.28 10.27
CA LYS A 115 -6.42 1.90 11.46
C LYS A 115 -5.56 1.28 12.52
N MET A 116 -5.97 1.44 13.78
CA MET A 116 -5.42 0.68 14.90
C MET A 116 -6.37 -0.48 15.21
N GLY A 117 -5.88 -1.71 15.06
CA GLY A 117 -6.58 -2.92 15.50
C GLY A 117 -6.45 -3.14 17.01
N GLU A 118 -6.73 -4.37 17.46
CA GLU A 118 -6.59 -4.70 18.89
C GLU A 118 -5.14 -4.61 19.38
N CYS A 119 -4.16 -4.91 18.51
CA CYS A 119 -2.73 -4.80 18.85
C CYS A 119 -1.89 -4.04 17.82
N CYS A 120 -2.24 -4.10 16.53
CA CYS A 120 -1.36 -3.62 15.46
C CYS A 120 -2.10 -2.65 14.55
N SER A 121 -1.36 -1.68 14.03
CA SER A 121 -1.89 -0.83 12.97
C SER A 121 -1.87 -1.56 11.63
N TYR A 122 -2.90 -1.34 10.82
CA TYR A 122 -3.05 -1.90 9.47
C TYR A 122 -3.70 -0.84 8.57
N THR A 123 -3.64 -1.05 7.27
CA THR A 123 -4.21 -0.13 6.28
C THR A 123 -5.40 -0.80 5.62
N GLU A 124 -6.54 -0.10 5.61
CA GLU A 124 -7.71 -0.46 4.83
C GLU A 124 -7.78 0.45 3.60
N TYR A 125 -8.03 -0.14 2.43
CA TYR A 125 -8.19 0.61 1.20
C TYR A 125 -9.67 0.73 0.86
N ASN A 126 -10.24 1.92 1.05
CA ASN A 126 -11.64 2.20 0.75
C ASN A 126 -11.89 2.24 -0.76
N ALA A 127 -10.88 2.68 -1.52
CA ALA A 127 -10.90 2.68 -2.98
C ALA A 127 -9.50 2.50 -3.54
N ILE A 128 -9.41 1.72 -4.61
CA ILE A 128 -8.24 1.61 -5.50
C ILE A 128 -8.80 1.69 -6.91
N THR A 129 -8.34 2.65 -7.71
CA THR A 129 -8.87 2.85 -9.07
C THR A 129 -7.77 3.24 -10.03
N ILE A 130 -7.68 2.48 -11.12
CA ILE A 130 -6.89 2.84 -12.31
C ILE A 130 -7.79 3.63 -13.25
N ILE A 131 -7.34 4.80 -13.66
CA ILE A 131 -8.06 5.74 -14.53
C ILE A 131 -7.23 5.93 -15.80
N ASP A 132 -7.91 6.14 -16.92
CA ASP A 132 -7.33 6.42 -18.24
C ASP A 132 -6.48 5.28 -18.85
N ALA A 133 -6.61 4.05 -18.32
CA ALA A 133 -6.02 2.86 -18.92
C ALA A 133 -6.89 1.62 -18.76
N GLU A 134 -6.79 0.70 -19.73
CA GLU A 134 -7.26 -0.67 -19.56
C GLU A 134 -6.24 -1.46 -18.74
N PHE A 135 -6.70 -2.38 -17.89
CA PHE A 135 -5.81 -3.17 -17.05
C PHE A 135 -6.35 -4.56 -16.72
N GLU A 136 -5.45 -5.46 -16.36
CA GLU A 136 -5.75 -6.75 -15.74
C GLU A 136 -5.11 -6.82 -14.35
N LEU A 137 -5.84 -7.33 -13.36
CA LEU A 137 -5.29 -7.59 -12.03
C LEU A 137 -5.02 -9.09 -11.88
N ASP A 138 -3.77 -9.45 -11.64
CA ASP A 138 -3.43 -10.79 -11.19
C ASP A 138 -3.82 -10.91 -9.71
N ALA A 139 -4.88 -11.65 -9.42
CA ALA A 139 -5.41 -11.82 -8.07
C ALA A 139 -4.50 -12.67 -7.16
N GLU A 140 -3.57 -13.45 -7.72
CA GLU A 140 -2.63 -14.26 -6.94
C GLU A 140 -1.44 -13.42 -6.47
N THR A 141 -0.94 -12.55 -7.34
CA THR A 141 0.27 -11.74 -7.08
C THR A 141 -0.04 -10.31 -6.64
N GLY A 142 -1.24 -9.80 -6.93
CA GLY A 142 -1.63 -8.41 -6.72
C GLY A 142 -1.05 -7.43 -7.74
N ILE A 143 -0.45 -7.92 -8.83
CA ILE A 143 0.18 -7.11 -9.87
C ILE A 143 -0.87 -6.60 -10.86
N TYR A 144 -0.82 -5.30 -11.15
CA TYR A 144 -1.63 -4.65 -12.17
C TYR A 144 -0.88 -4.65 -13.51
N LYS A 145 -1.44 -5.28 -14.54
CA LYS A 145 -0.96 -5.17 -15.92
C LYS A 145 -1.71 -4.06 -16.63
N ILE A 146 -1.03 -2.96 -16.90
CA ILE A 146 -1.56 -1.82 -17.64
C ILE A 146 -1.37 -2.08 -19.13
N LEU A 147 -2.47 -2.04 -19.88
CA LEU A 147 -2.49 -2.33 -21.31
C LEU A 147 -2.33 -1.03 -22.10
N VAL A 148 -1.27 -0.94 -22.91
CA VAL A 148 -1.01 0.19 -23.82
C VAL A 148 -1.03 -0.26 -25.28
N ASP A 149 -1.37 0.65 -26.18
CA ASP A 149 -1.40 0.40 -27.64
C ASP A 149 -0.01 0.42 -28.29
#